data_AF-A0A401LRI2-F1
#
_entry.id   AF-A0A401LRI2-F1
#
_cell.length_a   1.000
_cell.length_b   1.000
_cell.length_c   1.000
_cell.angle_alpha   90.00
_cell.angle_beta   90.00
_cell.angle_gamma   90.00
#
_symmetry.space_group_name_H-M   'P 1'
#
loop_
_entity.id
_entity.type
_entity.pdbx_description
1 polymer ?
#
loop_
_entity_poly.entity_id
_entity_poly.type
_entity_poly.pdbx_seq_one_letter_code
_entity_poly.pdbx_strand_id
1 'polypeptide(L)'
;MASEETDSNVLNSIDSTSRNLIPVIYQSGYLTIKGYDKKFDIYRLGFPNREVKEGFVKYLLPFYANVYAIESPSDTQICNWNRTGRL
;
A
#
# COMPACT_ATOMS: atom_id res chain seq x y z
N MET A 1 -1.82 20.13 -2.22
CA MET A 1 -2.79 19.22 -2.85
C MET A 1 -2.05 17.92 -3.11
N ALA A 2 -2.39 16.85 -2.39
CA ALA A 2 -1.73 15.55 -2.55
C ALA A 2 -2.41 14.79 -3.69
N SER A 3 -1.67 14.55 -4.77
CA SER A 3 -2.04 13.63 -5.85
C SER A 3 -0.99 12.54 -5.89
N GLU A 4 -1.42 11.29 -5.80
CA GLU A 4 -0.55 10.12 -5.86
C GLU A 4 -0.56 9.57 -7.29
N GLU A 5 0.63 9.32 -7.82
CA GLU A 5 0.87 8.81 -9.16
C GLU A 5 1.30 7.35 -9.01
N THR A 6 0.67 6.44 -9.74
CA THR A 6 1.00 5.01 -9.70
C THR A 6 1.03 4.42 -11.10
N ASP A 7 1.89 3.42 -11.26
CA ASP A 7 2.10 2.70 -12.50
C ASP A 7 1.01 1.64 -12.74
N SER A 8 0.71 1.38 -14.02
CA SER A 8 -0.25 0.38 -14.49
C SER A 8 0.01 -1.02 -13.94
N ASN A 9 1.27 -1.41 -13.77
CA ASN A 9 1.68 -2.73 -13.31
C ASN A 9 1.41 -2.90 -11.79
N VAL A 10 1.45 -1.80 -11.03
CA VAL A 10 1.11 -1.78 -9.60
C VAL A 10 -0.39 -1.92 -9.38
N LEU A 11 -1.22 -1.36 -10.27
CA LEU A 11 -2.68 -1.51 -10.18
C LEU A 11 -3.17 -2.93 -10.50
N ASN A 12 -2.46 -3.63 -11.39
CA ASN A 12 -2.83 -4.97 -11.85
C ASN A 12 -2.18 -6.10 -11.04
N SER A 13 -1.16 -5.81 -10.24
CA SER A 13 -0.55 -6.80 -9.35
C SER A 13 -1.35 -6.89 -8.05
N ILE A 14 -2.20 -7.92 -7.96
CA ILE A 14 -2.76 -8.38 -6.70
C ILE A 14 -1.66 -9.14 -5.95
N ASP A 15 -0.54 -8.48 -5.63
CA ASP A 15 0.41 -9.04 -4.66
C ASP A 15 -0.08 -8.61 -3.28
N SER A 16 -0.83 -9.50 -2.63
CA SER A 16 -1.31 -9.32 -1.25
C SER A 16 -0.17 -9.31 -0.21
N THR A 17 1.09 -9.24 -0.65
CA THR A 17 2.27 -9.55 0.17
C THR A 17 3.22 -8.38 0.37
N SER A 18 3.20 -7.26 -0.38
CA SER A 18 4.37 -6.35 -0.33
C SER A 18 4.11 -4.85 -0.49
N ARG A 19 3.94 -4.15 0.65
CA ARG A 19 4.28 -2.73 0.92
C ARG A 19 3.51 -1.59 0.24
N ASN A 20 2.81 -1.82 -0.87
CA ASN A 20 2.08 -0.75 -1.57
C ASN A 20 0.59 -0.79 -1.21
N LEU A 21 0.12 0.22 -0.47
CA LEU A 21 -1.31 0.33 -0.10
C LEU A 21 -2.18 0.88 -1.23
N ILE A 22 -1.58 1.51 -2.24
CA ILE A 22 -2.30 2.15 -3.35
C ILE A 22 -3.29 1.18 -4.04
N PRO A 23 -2.90 -0.06 -4.43
CA PRO A 23 -3.84 -0.99 -5.06
C PRO A 23 -4.97 -1.43 -4.13
N VAL A 24 -4.69 -1.60 -2.83
CA VAL A 24 -5.69 -2.00 -1.84
C VAL A 24 -6.74 -0.90 -1.63
N ILE A 25 -6.30 0.35 -1.53
CA ILE A 25 -7.18 1.52 -1.36
C ILE A 25 -7.97 1.77 -2.66
N TYR A 26 -7.36 1.53 -3.82
CA TYR A 26 -8.03 1.61 -5.12
C TYR A 26 -9.10 0.52 -5.29
N GLN A 27 -8.80 -0.75 -4.99
CA GLN A 27 -9.74 -1.87 -5.10
C GLN A 27 -10.89 -1.80 -4.10
N SER A 28 -10.65 -1.23 -2.91
CA SER A 28 -11.71 -0.96 -1.92
C SER A 28 -12.61 0.22 -2.29
N GLY A 29 -12.30 0.96 -3.36
CA GLY A 29 -13.14 2.03 -3.90
C GLY A 29 -12.94 3.40 -3.26
N TYR A 30 -11.90 3.59 -2.43
CA TYR A 30 -11.58 4.90 -1.85
C TYR A 30 -10.83 5.80 -2.83
N LEU A 31 -9.99 5.22 -3.69
CA LEU A 31 -9.32 5.94 -4.78
C LEU A 31 -9.97 5.60 -6.12
N THR A 32 -10.01 6.58 -7.01
CA THR A 32 -10.44 6.42 -8.41
C THR A 32 -9.44 7.06 -9.36
N ILE A 33 -9.51 6.71 -10.65
CA ILE A 33 -8.68 7.32 -11.68
C ILE A 33 -9.14 8.75 -11.91
N LYS A 34 -8.23 9.71 -11.67
CA LYS A 34 -8.44 11.14 -11.94
C LYS A 34 -7.79 11.59 -13.23
N GLY A 35 -6.87 10.80 -13.78
CA GLY A 35 -6.19 11.07 -15.04
C GLY A 35 -5.30 9.90 -15.43
N TYR A 36 -4.93 9.86 -16.70
CA TYR A 36 -4.03 8.88 -17.26
C TYR A 36 -3.07 9.57 -18.21
N ASP A 37 -1.77 9.47 -17.94
CA ASP A 37 -0.72 9.95 -18.81
C ASP A 37 -0.23 8.81 -19.71
N LYS A 38 -0.69 8.85 -20.97
CA LYS A 38 -0.33 7.86 -22.01
C LYS A 38 1.15 7.84 -22.35
N LYS A 39 1.87 8.94 -22.14
CA LYS A 39 3.30 9.03 -22.51
C LYS A 39 4.17 8.21 -21.55
N PHE A 40 3.76 8.18 -20.29
CA PHE A 40 4.50 7.50 -19.23
C PHE A 40 3.79 6.24 -18.70
N ASP A 41 2.59 5.93 -19.22
CA ASP A 41 1.73 4.84 -18.74
C ASP A 41 1.41 4.96 -17.23
N ILE A 42 1.17 6.20 -16.78
CA ILE A 42 0.94 6.52 -15.36
C ILE A 42 -0.52 6.87 -15.14
N TYR A 43 -1.12 6.24 -14.14
CA TYR A 43 -2.45 6.60 -13.65
C TYR A 43 -2.32 7.55 -12.47
N ARG A 44 -3.03 8.68 -12.56
CA ARG A 44 -3.17 9.60 -11.43
C ARG A 44 -4.41 9.23 -10.65
N LEU A 45 -4.22 8.86 -9.39
CA LEU A 45 -5.31 8.47 -8.51
C LEU A 45 -5.70 9.60 -7.57
N GLY A 46 -6.94 9.56 -7.10
CA GLY A 46 -7.43 10.47 -6.08
C GLY A 46 -8.83 10.11 -5.60
N PHE A 47 -9.26 10.76 -4.52
CA PHE A 47 -10.60 10.56 -3.98
C PHE A 47 -11.67 11.05 -4.96
N PRO A 48 -12.78 10.30 -5.13
CA PRO A 48 -13.85 10.66 -6.05
C PRO A 48 -14.57 11.94 -5.62
N ASN A 49 -14.80 12.10 -4.31
CA ASN A 49 -15.48 13.23 -3.70
C ASN A 49 -14.89 13.51 -2.30
N ARG A 50 -15.40 14.56 -1.62
CA ARG A 50 -14.90 14.98 -0.32
C ARG A 50 -15.30 14.01 0.79
N GLU A 51 -16.50 13.46 0.73
CA GLU A 51 -17.07 12.55 1.71
C GLU A 51 -16.24 11.25 1.83
N VAL A 52 -15.83 10.69 0.69
CA VAL A 52 -14.98 9.48 0.64
C VAL A 52 -13.59 9.77 1.21
N LYS A 53 -13.02 10.96 0.92
CA LYS A 53 -11.75 11.40 1.53
C LYS A 53 -11.87 11.51 3.05
N GLU A 54 -12.92 12.18 3.54
CA GLU A 54 -13.15 12.38 4.97
C GLU A 54 -13.39 11.05 5.68
N GLY A 55 -14.18 10.15 5.08
CA GLY A 55 -14.40 8.79 5.59
C GLY A 55 -13.11 7.98 5.66
N PHE A 56 -12.27 8.05 4.62
CA PHE A 56 -10.96 7.40 4.63
C PHE A 56 -10.07 7.90 5.76
N VAL A 57 -9.91 9.22 5.89
CA VAL A 57 -9.05 9.83 6.92
C VAL A 57 -9.55 9.52 8.33
N LYS A 58 -10.87 9.55 8.55
CA LYS A 58 -11.46 9.36 9.87
C LYS A 58 -11.47 7.91 10.33
N TYR A 59 -11.72 6.96 9.43
CA TYR A 59 -11.98 5.58 9.80
C TYR A 59 -10.94 4.59 9.32
N LEU A 60 -10.22 4.86 8.24
CA LEU A 60 -9.36 3.86 7.60
C LEU A 60 -7.88 4.18 7.78
N LEU A 61 -7.51 5.46 7.70
CA LEU A 61 -6.13 5.93 7.89
C LEU A 61 -5.51 5.48 9.23
N PRO A 62 -6.21 5.47 10.39
CA PRO A 62 -5.62 5.03 11.65
C PRO A 62 -5.18 3.55 11.64
N PHE A 63 -5.91 2.69 10.92
CA PHE A 63 -5.58 1.27 10.82
C PHE A 63 -4.34 1.04 9.94
N TYR A 64 -4.20 1.80 8.86
CA TYR A 64 -3.04 1.70 7.96
C TYR A 64 -1.79 2.41 8.51
N ALA A 65 -1.95 3.55 9.20
CA ALA A 65 -0.83 4.24 9.84
C ALA A 65 -0.13 3.38 10.90
N ASN A 66 -0.88 2.50 11.59
CA ASN A 66 -0.31 1.56 12.55
C ASN A 66 0.53 0.46 11.88
N VAL A 67 0.16 0.03 10.66
CA VAL A 67 0.92 -0.98 9.91
C VAL A 67 2.33 -0.47 9.56
N TYR A 68 2.48 0.81 9.25
CA TYR A 68 3.79 1.42 8.97
C TYR A 68 4.68 1.57 10.22
N ALA A 69 4.11 1.59 11.43
CA ALA A 69 4.88 1.69 12.67
C ALA A 69 5.51 0.36 13.11
N ILE A 70 5.08 -0.77 12.53
CA ILE A 70 5.49 -2.11 12.95
C ILE A 70 6.70 -2.63 12.14
N GLU A 71 7.04 -2.02 11.01
CA GLU A 71 8.20 -2.45 10.19
C GLU A 71 9.43 -1.54 10.35
N SER A 72 9.87 -1.27 11.59
CA SER A 72 11.29 -0.97 11.83
C SER A 72 12.07 -2.29 11.86
N PRO A 73 12.95 -2.60 10.89
CA PRO A 73 13.72 -3.83 10.86
C PRO A 73 14.89 -3.72 11.85
N SER A 74 14.61 -3.85 13.14
CA SER A 74 15.63 -4.05 14.16
C SER A 74 15.07 -5.00 15.21
N ASP A 75 15.12 -6.29 14.91
CA ASP A 75 15.33 -7.41 15.86
C ASP A 75 14.69 -8.70 15.35
N THR A 76 15.27 -9.26 14.30
CA THR A 76 15.16 -10.70 14.08
C THR A 76 16.47 -11.27 13.56
N GLN A 77 17.57 -10.97 14.27
CA GLN A 77 18.72 -11.86 14.31
C GLN A 77 18.75 -12.57 15.66
N ILE A 78 18.04 -13.71 15.74
CA ILE A 78 18.50 -14.81 16.58
C ILE A 78 18.57 -16.04 15.69
N CYS A 79 19.69 -16.13 14.97
CA CYS A 79 20.18 -17.37 14.40
C CYS A 79 20.32 -18.40 15.52
N ASN A 80 19.45 -19.41 15.55
CA ASN A 80 19.72 -20.68 16.22
C ASN A 80 19.32 -21.84 15.30
N TRP A 81 19.84 -21.81 14.06
CA TRP A 81 19.85 -22.97 13.16
C TRP A 81 21.15 -23.76 13.34
N ASN A 82 21.46 -24.20 14.57
CA ASN A 82 22.63 -25.04 14.86
C ASN A 82 22.31 -26.12 15.92
N ARG A 83 21.31 -26.96 15.68
CA ARG A 83 21.17 -28.21 16.46
C ARG A 83 20.52 -29.36 15.68
N THR A 84 20.94 -29.58 14.44
CA THR A 84 20.76 -30.88 13.78
C THR A 84 21.98 -31.74 14.06
N GLY A 85 22.06 -32.26 15.30
CA GLY A 85 23.05 -33.27 15.67
C GLY A 85 22.58 -34.65 15.20
N ARG A 86 23.14 -35.12 14.10
CA ARG A 86 23.27 -36.55 13.77
C ARG A 86 24.76 -36.86 13.84
N LEU A 87 25.20 -37.48 14.94
CA LEU A 87 26.13 -38.61 15.06
C LEU A 87 26.10 -39.07 16.51
#